data_AF-A0A3R9M5P5-F1
#
_entry.id   AF-A0A3R9M5P5-F1
#
_cell.length_a   1.000
_cell.length_b   1.000
_cell.length_c   1.000
_cell.angle_alpha   90.00
_cell.angle_beta   90.00
_cell.angle_gamma   90.00
#
_symmetry.space_group_name_H-M   'P 1'
#
loop_
_entity.id
_entity.type
_entity.pdbx_description
1 polymer ?
#
loop_
_entity_poly.entity_id
_entity_poly.type
_entity_poly.pdbx_seq_one_letter_code
_entity_poly.pdbx_strand_id
1 'polypeptide(L)'
;MLKTIFNFIRRFPEQVFLFLFNSGIFAWLWKSGSDIANQLGVTAAWETHVPAPIQAFFGENVETVQGFFQHSAIMWLIGSMIILWIVRFVKGMIKLSLFVLIILLGIYLVMQNQEVLGSFL
;
A
#
# COMPACT_ATOMS: atom_id res chain seq x y z
N MET A 1 -3.50 29.00 3.29
CA MET A 1 -2.89 27.68 3.54
C MET A 1 -3.87 26.65 4.11
N LEU A 2 -4.55 26.92 5.23
CA LEU A 2 -5.52 25.96 5.82
C LEU A 2 -6.61 25.52 4.83
N LYS A 3 -7.22 26.46 4.09
CA LYS A 3 -8.23 26.16 3.06
C LYS A 3 -7.71 25.21 1.98
N THR A 4 -6.46 25.35 1.57
CA THR A 4 -5.80 24.50 0.57
C THR A 4 -5.60 23.09 1.12
N ILE A 5 -5.17 22.98 2.37
CA ILE A 5 -5.00 21.70 3.07
C ILE A 5 -6.35 20.98 3.20
N PHE A 6 -7.39 21.67 3.67
CA PHE A 6 -8.73 21.08 3.79
C PHE A 6 -9.33 20.66 2.46
N ASN A 7 -9.10 21.44 1.39
CA ASN A 7 -9.50 21.06 0.04
C ASN A 7 -8.76 19.80 -0.45
N PHE A 8 -7.47 19.68 -0.13
CA PHE A 8 -6.69 18.50 -0.48
C PHE A 8 -7.19 17.24 0.25
N ILE A 9 -7.43 17.35 1.55
CA ILE A 9 -7.98 16.26 2.37
C ILE A 9 -9.34 15.80 1.84
N ARG A 10 -10.23 16.73 1.48
CA ARG A 10 -11.53 16.39 0.88
C ARG A 10 -11.42 15.75 -0.50
N ARG A 11 -10.43 16.15 -1.30
CA ARG A 11 -10.23 15.62 -2.66
C ARG A 11 -9.59 14.23 -2.64
N PHE A 12 -8.78 13.92 -1.62
CA PHE A 12 -8.02 12.68 -1.52
C PHE A 12 -8.07 12.04 -0.12
N PRO A 13 -9.26 11.74 0.43
CA PRO A 13 -9.41 11.34 1.82
C PRO A 13 -8.68 10.03 2.16
N GLU A 14 -8.72 9.05 1.25
CA GLU A 14 -8.04 7.75 1.43
C GLU A 14 -6.51 7.91 1.51
N GLN A 15 -5.94 8.75 0.65
CA GLN A 15 -4.48 8.97 0.59
C GLN A 15 -3.99 9.67 1.85
N VAL A 16 -4.75 10.66 2.33
CA VAL A 16 -4.45 11.35 3.58
C VAL A 16 -4.62 10.42 4.78
N PHE A 17 -5.67 9.61 4.82
CA PHE A 17 -5.86 8.62 5.89
C PHE A 17 -4.71 7.62 5.95
N LEU A 18 -4.30 7.06 4.81
CA LEU A 18 -3.22 6.09 4.73
C LEU A 18 -1.87 6.72 5.09
N PHE A 19 -1.64 7.97 4.67
CA PHE A 19 -0.46 8.73 5.08
C PHE A 19 -0.41 8.93 6.59
N LEU A 20 -1.51 9.41 7.19
CA LEU A 20 -1.61 9.65 8.63
C LEU A 20 -1.50 8.36 9.45
N PHE A 21 -2.19 7.31 9.02
CA PHE A 21 -2.16 6.00 9.66
C PHE A 21 -0.75 5.41 9.64
N ASN A 22 -0.10 5.35 8.46
CA ASN A 22 1.26 4.81 8.36
C ASN A 22 2.26 5.65 9.15
N SER A 23 2.16 6.99 9.09
CA SER A 23 3.02 7.88 9.86
C SER A 23 2.82 7.70 11.38
N GLY A 24 1.58 7.46 11.82
CA GLY A 24 1.24 7.21 13.22
C GLY A 24 1.77 5.88 13.74
N ILE A 25 1.54 4.79 13.00
CA ILE A 25 2.11 3.47 13.32
C ILE A 25 3.64 3.53 13.35
N PHE A 26 4.25 4.27 12.42
CA PHE A 26 5.70 4.42 12.38
C PHE A 26 6.25 5.27 13.52
N ALA A 27 5.61 6.40 13.86
CA ALA A 27 6.00 7.21 15.01
C ALA A 27 5.90 6.42 16.32
N TRP A 28 4.89 5.55 16.43
CA TRP A 28 4.76 4.62 17.53
C TRP A 28 5.88 3.57 17.54
N LEU A 29 6.17 2.92 16.41
CA LEU A 29 7.27 1.96 16.28
C LEU A 29 8.64 2.59 16.58
N TRP A 30 8.90 3.80 16.09
CA TRP A 30 10.12 4.55 16.35
C TRP A 30 10.28 4.85 17.84
N LYS A 31 9.23 5.37 18.48
CA LYS A 31 9.27 5.70 19.90
C LYS A 31 9.42 4.45 20.76
N SER A 32 8.61 3.42 20.52
CA SER A 32 8.71 2.16 21.24
C SER A 32 10.06 1.49 21.01
N GLY A 33 10.57 1.45 19.78
CA GLY A 33 11.89 0.90 19.47
C GLY A 33 13.03 1.68 20.13
N SER A 34 12.97 3.01 20.13
CA SER A 34 13.94 3.86 20.81
C SER A 34 13.90 3.71 22.33
N ASP A 35 12.71 3.65 22.93
CA ASP A 35 12.54 3.49 24.38
C ASP A 35 13.03 2.10 24.83
N ILE A 36 12.73 1.06 24.06
CA ILE A 36 13.24 -0.31 24.29
C ILE A 36 14.76 -0.36 24.18
N ALA A 37 15.33 0.25 23.13
CA ALA A 37 16.78 0.34 22.90
C ALA A 37 17.51 1.05 24.05
N ASN A 38 16.93 2.14 24.57
CA ASN A 38 17.49 2.92 25.66
C ASN A 38 17.38 2.24 27.03
N GLN A 39 16.35 1.41 27.27
CA GLN A 39 16.13 0.76 28.58
C GLN A 39 16.86 -0.57 28.74
N LEU A 40 17.01 -1.36 27.68
CA LEU A 40 17.51 -2.74 27.78
C LEU A 40 18.97 -2.91 27.33
N GLY A 41 19.56 -1.89 26.69
CA GLY A 41 20.74 -2.10 25.85
C GLY A 41 20.31 -2.86 24.59
N VAL A 42 20.51 -2.24 23.43
CA VAL A 42 19.85 -2.63 22.17
C VAL A 42 20.02 -4.12 21.82
N THR A 43 21.13 -4.73 22.22
CA THR A 43 21.44 -6.16 22.03
C THR A 43 20.57 -7.11 22.88
N ALA A 44 20.37 -6.83 24.16
CA ALA A 44 19.69 -7.76 25.07
C ALA A 44 18.17 -7.82 24.84
N ALA A 45 17.52 -6.69 24.55
CA ALA A 45 16.10 -6.69 24.15
C ALA A 45 15.87 -7.40 22.81
N TRP A 46 16.78 -7.20 21.86
CA TRP A 46 16.69 -7.70 20.51
C TRP A 46 16.69 -9.24 20.49
N GLU A 47 17.61 -9.87 21.21
CA GLU A 47 17.69 -11.34 21.29
C GLU A 47 16.51 -11.96 22.04
N THR A 48 15.97 -11.28 23.06
CA THR A 48 15.02 -11.90 24.00
C THR A 48 13.54 -11.66 23.64
N HIS A 49 13.21 -10.54 22.99
CA HIS A 49 11.80 -10.13 22.76
C HIS A 49 11.39 -10.07 21.28
N VAL A 50 12.35 -10.11 20.34
CA VAL A 50 12.04 -10.11 18.91
C VAL A 50 11.90 -11.55 18.42
N PRO A 51 10.84 -11.93 17.69
CA PRO A 51 10.69 -13.28 17.15
C PRO A 51 11.86 -13.65 16.22
N ALA A 52 12.34 -14.89 16.30
CA ALA A 52 13.45 -15.41 15.49
C ALA A 52 13.35 -15.15 13.97
N PRO A 53 12.16 -15.18 13.32
CA PRO A 53 12.04 -14.82 11.90
C PRO A 53 12.39 -13.37 11.60
N ILE A 54 12.10 -12.45 12.53
CA ILE A 54 12.41 -11.02 12.40
C ILE A 54 13.90 -10.78 12.69
N GLN A 55 14.47 -11.47 13.68
CA GLN A 55 15.91 -11.44 13.94
C GLN A 55 16.71 -11.92 12.71
N ALA A 56 16.28 -13.03 12.10
CA ALA A 56 16.91 -13.59 10.90
C ALA A 56 16.81 -12.66 9.67
N PHE A 57 15.76 -11.84 9.59
CA PHE A 57 15.57 -10.88 8.50
C PHE A 57 16.54 -9.69 8.56
N PHE A 58 16.81 -9.18 9.76
CA PHE A 58 17.70 -8.04 9.98
C PHE A 58 19.16 -8.45 10.28
N GLY A 59 19.41 -9.73 10.55
CA GLY A 59 20.73 -10.26 10.91
C GLY A 59 21.14 -9.94 12.35
N GLU A 60 22.37 -10.33 12.73
CA GLU A 60 22.92 -10.09 14.08
C GLU A 60 23.32 -8.62 14.32
N ASN A 61 23.27 -7.78 13.28
CA ASN A 61 23.79 -6.42 13.33
C ASN A 61 22.74 -5.44 13.85
N VAL A 62 22.78 -5.21 15.16
CA VAL A 62 21.99 -4.19 15.86
C VAL A 62 22.14 -2.78 15.27
N GLU A 63 23.28 -2.46 14.67
CA GLU A 63 23.51 -1.21 13.94
C GLU A 63 22.66 -1.11 12.66
N THR A 64 22.41 -2.23 11.98
CA THR A 64 21.53 -2.30 10.80
C THR A 64 20.07 -2.04 11.18
N VAL A 65 19.67 -2.47 12.38
CA VAL A 65 18.34 -2.18 12.95
C VAL A 65 18.19 -0.68 13.27
N GLN A 66 19.20 -0.06 13.90
CA GLN A 66 19.20 1.39 14.14
C GLN A 66 19.18 2.20 12.84
N GLY A 67 19.98 1.83 11.84
CA GLY A 67 20.00 2.45 10.53
C GLY A 67 18.68 2.27 9.77
N PHE A 68 18.05 1.10 9.90
CA PHE A 68 16.71 0.84 9.38
C PHE A 68 15.72 1.82 9.99
N PHE A 69 15.60 1.94 11.31
CA PHE A 69 14.63 2.87 11.88
C PHE A 69 14.84 4.33 11.43
N GLN A 70 16.09 4.76 11.18
CA GLN A 70 16.38 6.12 10.73
C GLN A 70 15.99 6.39 9.26
N HIS A 71 16.21 5.44 8.34
CA HIS A 71 15.94 5.62 6.90
C HIS A 71 14.65 4.93 6.41
N SER A 72 14.15 3.95 7.16
CA SER A 72 12.98 3.13 6.82
C SER A 72 11.68 3.92 6.89
N ALA A 73 11.60 4.99 7.69
CA ALA A 73 10.41 5.85 7.77
C ALA A 73 9.96 6.33 6.38
N ILE A 74 10.92 6.82 5.60
CA ILE A 74 10.69 7.37 4.28
C ILE A 74 10.51 6.23 3.27
N MET A 75 11.30 5.16 3.38
CA MET A 75 11.22 4.00 2.49
C MET A 75 9.89 3.25 2.62
N TRP A 76 9.35 3.13 3.83
CA TRP A 76 8.05 2.54 4.12
C TRP A 76 6.90 3.41 3.62
N LEU A 77 7.03 4.73 3.77
CA LEU A 77 6.05 5.68 3.23
C LEU A 77 5.98 5.59 1.71
N ILE A 78 7.14 5.56 1.04
CA ILE A 78 7.24 5.38 -0.41
C ILE A 78 6.66 4.01 -0.81
N GLY A 79 7.03 2.94 -0.10
CA GLY A 79 6.54 1.58 -0.37
C GLY A 79 5.03 1.47 -0.27
N SER A 80 4.42 2.04 0.78
CA SER A 80 2.96 2.04 0.95
C SER A 80 2.25 2.83 -0.15
N MET A 81 2.81 3.96 -0.60
CA MET A 81 2.27 4.72 -1.73
C MET A 81 2.35 3.97 -3.05
N ILE A 82 3.45 3.22 -3.29
CA ILE A 82 3.61 2.37 -4.48
C ILE A 82 2.55 1.26 -4.48
N ILE A 83 2.36 0.57 -3.35
CA ILE A 83 1.35 -0.49 -3.21
C ILE A 83 -0.05 0.03 -3.53
N LEU A 84 -0.42 1.21 -3.03
CA LEU A 84 -1.72 1.82 -3.33
C LEU A 84 -1.88 2.17 -4.80
N TRP A 85 -0.81 2.65 -5.43
CA TRP A 85 -0.82 2.95 -6.85
C TRP A 85 -1.04 1.68 -7.67
N ILE A 86 -0.37 0.58 -7.31
CA ILE A 86 -0.57 -0.74 -7.93
C ILE A 86 -2.02 -1.21 -7.75
N VAL A 87 -2.58 -1.16 -6.53
CA VAL A 87 -3.96 -1.58 -6.26
C VAL A 87 -4.96 -0.78 -7.10
N ARG A 88 -4.78 0.54 -7.18
CA ARG A 88 -5.64 1.40 -8.02
C ARG A 88 -5.50 1.10 -9.50
N PHE A 89 -4.28 0.86 -9.96
CA PHE A 89 -3.99 0.48 -11.34
C PHE A 89 -4.70 -0.83 -11.71
N VAL A 90 -4.55 -1.87 -10.88
CA VAL A 90 -5.22 -3.17 -11.07
C VAL A 90 -6.74 -3.01 -11.10
N LYS A 91 -7.31 -2.21 -10.19
CA LYS A 91 -8.76 -1.93 -10.18
C LYS A 91 -9.21 -1.27 -11.48
N GLY A 92 -8.40 -0.37 -12.05
CA GLY A 92 -8.65 0.24 -13.36
C GLY A 92 -8.60 -0.80 -14.50
N MET A 93 -7.58 -1.65 -14.50
CA MET A 93 -7.42 -2.70 -15.53
C MET A 93 -8.58 -3.70 -15.52
N ILE A 94 -9.07 -4.10 -14.35
CA ILE A 94 -10.23 -5.01 -14.24
C ILE A 94 -11.46 -4.38 -14.91
N LYS A 95 -11.74 -3.10 -14.64
CA LYS A 95 -12.87 -2.40 -15.28
C LYS A 95 -12.73 -2.33 -16.79
N LEU A 96 -11.53 -2.01 -17.28
CA LEU A 96 -11.26 -1.92 -18.72
C LEU A 96 -11.41 -3.29 -19.40
N SER A 97 -10.87 -4.34 -18.76
CA SER A 97 -10.97 -5.71 -19.28
C SER A 97 -12.42 -6.18 -19.36
N LEU A 98 -13.22 -5.92 -18.32
CA LEU A 98 -14.66 -6.22 -18.35
C LEU A 98 -15.40 -5.46 -19.44
N PHE A 99 -15.07 -4.18 -19.64
CA PHE A 99 -15.68 -3.37 -20.69
C PHE A 99 -15.39 -3.93 -22.09
N VAL A 100 -14.12 -4.25 -22.37
CA VAL A 100 -13.71 -4.87 -23.64
C VAL A 100 -14.39 -6.22 -23.84
N LEU A 101 -14.46 -7.05 -22.79
CA LEU A 101 -15.14 -8.34 -22.82
C LEU A 101 -16.61 -8.17 -23.25
N ILE A 102 -17.34 -7.24 -22.63
CA ILE A 102 -18.75 -6.99 -22.96
C ILE A 102 -18.93 -6.56 -24.41
N ILE A 103 -18.06 -5.68 -24.92
CA ILE A 103 -18.11 -5.24 -26.32
C ILE A 103 -17.90 -6.43 -27.27
N LEU A 104 -16.84 -7.22 -27.03
CA LEU A 104 -16.53 -8.39 -27.87
C LEU A 104 -17.68 -9.40 -27.86
N LEU A 105 -18.29 -9.62 -26.70
CA LEU A 105 -19.42 -10.53 -26.54
C LEU A 105 -20.65 -10.00 -27.29
N GLY A 106 -20.89 -8.68 -27.26
CA GLY A 106 -21.93 -8.03 -28.05
C GLY A 106 -21.73 -8.19 -29.55
N ILE A 107 -20.51 -7.92 -30.05
CA ILE A 107 -20.17 -8.10 -31.47
C ILE A 107 -20.36 -9.57 -31.88
N TYR A 108 -19.86 -10.50 -31.07
CA TYR A 108 -19.98 -11.92 -31.33
C TYR A 108 -21.45 -12.36 -31.44
N LEU A 109 -22.30 -11.93 -30.50
CA LEU A 109 -23.74 -12.24 -30.54
C LEU A 109 -24.45 -11.66 -31.76
N VAL A 110 -24.10 -10.43 -32.17
CA VAL A 110 -24.64 -9.81 -33.38
C VAL A 110 -24.24 -10.61 -34.62
N MET A 111 -22.97 -10.99 -34.74
CA MET A 111 -22.50 -11.81 -35.86
C MET A 111 -23.16 -13.19 -35.90
N GLN A 112 -23.42 -13.79 -34.74
CA GLN A 112 -24.06 -15.09 -34.64
C GLN A 112 -25.57 -15.05 -34.99
N ASN A 113 -26.26 -13.95 -34.69
CA ASN A 113 -27.72 -13.85 -34.80
C ASN A 113 -28.17 -12.86 -35.89
N GLN A 114 -27.44 -12.79 -37.01
CA GLN A 114 -27.78 -11.87 -38.11
C GLN A 114 -29.19 -12.13 -38.69
N GLU A 115 -29.66 -13.38 -38.72
CA GLU A 115 -31.00 -13.73 -39.21
C GLU A 115 -32.11 -13.12 -38.35
N VAL A 116 -31.93 -13.11 -37.03
CA VAL A 116 -32.88 -12.49 -36.08
C VAL A 116 -32.92 -10.97 -36.30
N LEU A 117 -31.76 -10.33 -36.48
CA LEU A 117 -31.68 -8.89 -36.77
C LEU A 117 -32.31 -8.53 -38.12
N GLY A 118 -32.10 -9.37 -39.15
CA GLY A 118 -32.71 -9.19 -40.46
C GLY A 118 -34.23 -9.35 -40.46
N SER A 119 -34.80 -10.09 -39.50
CA SER A 119 -36.25 -10.25 -39.36
C SER A 119 -36.99 -9.04 -38.77
N PHE A 120 -36.25 -8.07 -38.20
CA PHE A 120 -36.81 -6.83 -37.64
C PHE A 120 -36.75 -5.62 -38.61
N LEU A 121 -36.09 -5.77 -39.77
CA LEU A 121 -36.00 -4.78 -40.85
C LEU A 121 -37.02 -5.09 -41.95
#